data_AF-A0A7R9QIU4-F1
#
_entry.id   AF-A0A7R9QIU4-F1
#
_cell.length_a   1.000
_cell.length_b   1.000
_cell.length_c   1.000
_cell.angle_alpha   90.00
_cell.angle_beta   90.00
_cell.angle_gamma   90.00
#
_symmetry.space_group_name_H-M   'P 1'
#
loop_
_entity.id
_entity.type
_entity.pdbx_description
1 polymer ?
#
loop_
_entity_poly.entity_id
_entity_poly.type
_entity_poly.pdbx_seq_one_letter_code
_entity_poly.pdbx_strand_id
1 'polypeptide(L)'
;METLYEGPHDDEAAVAVKTCNPEGPLMMYISKMVPTSDKGRFYAFGRVFSGIVSSGQKVRIMGPNYVPGGKQDLVEKAIQRTVLMMGRNVESIENVPCGNICGLVGVDQFLVKTGTISTFKDAHNMKVMKFSVSPVVRVAVEPKNPADLPKLVEGLKRLAKSDPMVQCIIEESGEHIVAGAGELHLEICLKDLEEDHAQIPIKTSDPVVTYRETVAEESHITCLSKSPNKHNRLYMRAAPLPDGLAEDIDDGKVNPKDEFKARARFLSDKYEWDATEARKIWAFGPEGTGPNL
;
A
#
# COMPACT_ATOMS: atom_id res chain seq x y z
N MET A 1 -1.77 23.23 1.19
CA MET A 1 -1.81 22.39 -0.02
C MET A 1 -0.81 21.26 0.20
N GLU A 2 -1.24 20.20 0.88
CA GLU A 2 -0.43 18.99 1.03
C GLU A 2 -0.19 18.41 -0.37
N THR A 3 1.00 18.60 -0.90
CA THR A 3 1.37 18.01 -2.18
C THR A 3 1.45 16.50 -2.02
N LEU A 4 0.90 15.77 -2.98
CA LEU A 4 1.00 14.31 -3.10
C LEU A 4 2.45 13.79 -3.17
N TYR A 5 3.46 14.65 -3.14
CA TYR A 5 4.88 14.31 -3.20
C TYR A 5 5.46 14.29 -1.79
N GLU A 6 6.17 13.22 -1.44
CA GLU A 6 6.74 13.04 -0.08
C GLU A 6 8.10 13.72 0.11
N GLY A 7 8.72 14.19 -0.96
CA GLY A 7 10.02 14.85 -0.91
C GLY A 7 9.96 16.34 -0.54
N PRO A 8 11.13 16.97 -0.44
CA PRO A 8 11.26 18.42 -0.22
C PRO A 8 10.45 19.23 -1.24
N HIS A 9 9.78 20.29 -0.78
CA HIS A 9 8.93 21.12 -1.64
C HIS A 9 9.72 22.07 -2.56
N ASP A 10 11.01 22.21 -2.32
CA ASP A 10 11.98 22.99 -3.07
C ASP A 10 12.70 22.17 -4.16
N ASP A 11 12.50 20.85 -4.20
CA ASP A 11 13.04 20.00 -5.25
C ASP A 11 12.52 20.40 -6.64
N GLU A 12 13.36 20.23 -7.67
CA GLU A 12 12.98 20.47 -9.07
C GLU A 12 11.73 19.67 -9.46
N ALA A 13 11.61 18.42 -8.99
CA ALA A 13 10.43 17.59 -9.19
C ALA A 13 9.17 18.16 -8.52
N ALA A 14 9.28 18.68 -7.29
CA ALA A 14 8.15 19.24 -6.56
C ALA A 14 7.66 20.56 -7.20
N VAL A 15 8.59 21.42 -7.60
CA VAL A 15 8.28 22.68 -8.30
C VAL A 15 7.65 22.39 -9.67
N ALA A 16 8.17 21.41 -10.41
CA ALA A 16 7.63 21.05 -11.72
C ALA A 16 6.23 20.42 -11.61
N VAL A 17 5.96 19.61 -10.59
CA VAL A 17 4.62 19.09 -10.27
C VAL A 17 3.65 20.22 -9.90
N LYS A 18 4.10 21.20 -9.10
CA LYS A 18 3.26 22.34 -8.68
C LYS A 18 2.90 23.26 -9.84
N THR A 19 3.84 23.48 -10.75
CA THR A 19 3.66 24.33 -11.94
C THR A 19 3.06 23.60 -13.13
N CYS A 20 2.93 22.27 -13.06
CA CYS A 20 2.51 21.40 -14.16
C CYS A 20 3.33 21.68 -15.43
N ASN A 21 4.66 21.72 -15.29
CA ASN A 21 5.57 22.08 -16.37
C ASN A 21 5.76 20.90 -17.35
N PRO A 22 5.40 21.04 -18.64
CA PRO A 22 5.62 19.99 -19.64
C PRO A 22 7.10 19.74 -19.97
N GLU A 23 7.98 20.72 -19.75
CA GLU A 23 9.42 20.61 -20.00
C GLU A 23 10.20 20.18 -18.75
N GLY A 24 9.52 20.05 -17.60
CA GLY A 24 10.12 19.61 -16.35
C GLY A 24 10.43 18.10 -16.31
N PRO A 25 11.04 17.61 -15.22
CA PRO A 25 11.20 16.18 -15.00
C PRO A 25 9.86 15.46 -15.03
N LEU A 26 9.83 14.28 -15.64
CA LEU A 26 8.64 13.44 -15.69
C LEU A 26 8.29 13.03 -14.27
N MET A 27 7.04 13.24 -13.87
CA MET A 27 6.45 12.71 -12.64
C MET A 27 5.06 12.19 -12.98
N MET A 28 4.84 10.90 -12.84
CA MET A 28 3.55 10.25 -13.07
C MET A 28 3.22 9.34 -11.89
N TYR A 29 1.96 9.35 -11.46
CA TYR A 29 1.46 8.44 -10.44
C TYR A 29 0.56 7.38 -11.07
N ILE A 30 0.89 6.11 -10.84
CA ILE A 30 0.04 4.98 -11.22
C ILE A 30 -0.90 4.68 -10.06
N SER A 31 -2.20 4.78 -10.33
CA SER A 31 -3.25 4.57 -9.32
C SER A 31 -3.94 3.22 -9.45
N LYS A 32 -4.01 2.65 -10.66
CA LYS A 32 -4.71 1.39 -10.93
C LYS A 32 -4.06 0.62 -12.06
N MET A 33 -4.06 -0.70 -11.96
CA MET A 33 -3.72 -1.60 -13.06
C MET A 33 -5.01 -2.06 -13.73
N VAL A 34 -5.14 -1.82 -15.03
CA VAL A 34 -6.31 -2.23 -15.81
C VAL A 34 -5.95 -3.48 -16.61
N PRO A 35 -6.66 -4.61 -16.45
CA PRO A 35 -6.38 -5.81 -17.23
C PRO A 35 -6.61 -5.55 -18.72
N THR A 36 -5.72 -6.05 -19.57
CA THR A 36 -5.88 -5.96 -21.02
C THR A 36 -6.66 -7.15 -21.56
N SER A 37 -7.23 -7.04 -22.76
CA SER A 37 -7.83 -8.19 -23.48
C SER A 37 -6.82 -9.30 -23.73
N ASP A 38 -5.53 -8.95 -23.83
CA ASP A 38 -4.44 -9.90 -23.97
C ASP A 38 -4.12 -10.49 -22.59
N LYS A 39 -4.56 -11.74 -22.39
CA LYS A 39 -4.45 -12.48 -21.13
C LYS A 39 -3.03 -12.39 -20.55
N GLY A 40 -2.90 -11.73 -19.39
CA GLY A 40 -1.66 -11.69 -18.61
C GLY A 40 -0.88 -10.37 -18.66
N ARG A 41 -1.37 -9.34 -19.36
CA ARG A 41 -0.81 -7.98 -19.28
C ARG A 41 -1.79 -7.00 -18.66
N PHE A 42 -1.23 -5.97 -18.03
CA PHE A 42 -2.00 -4.87 -17.46
C PHE A 42 -1.53 -3.53 -18.05
N TYR A 43 -2.47 -2.62 -18.27
CA TYR A 43 -2.17 -1.21 -18.44
C TYR A 43 -1.97 -0.57 -17.07
N ALA A 44 -0.79 0.00 -16.83
CA ALA A 44 -0.57 0.84 -15.66
C ALA A 44 -1.25 2.19 -15.92
N PHE A 45 -2.39 2.43 -15.29
CA PHE A 45 -3.19 3.63 -15.49
C PHE A 45 -2.86 4.67 -14.42
N GLY A 46 -2.61 5.89 -14.88
CA GLY A 46 -2.16 6.95 -13.99
C GLY A 46 -2.24 8.33 -14.62
N ARG A 47 -1.89 9.32 -13.81
CA ARG A 47 -1.86 10.73 -14.20
C ARG A 47 -0.43 11.25 -14.27
N VAL A 48 -0.12 11.95 -15.36
CA VAL A 48 1.13 12.69 -15.51
C VAL A 48 0.99 14.05 -14.82
N PHE A 49 1.80 14.31 -13.80
CA PHE A 49 1.79 15.56 -13.05
C PHE A 49 2.79 16.58 -13.57
N SER A 50 3.91 16.12 -14.13
CA SER A 50 4.97 16.96 -14.69
C SER A 50 5.67 16.22 -15.83
N GLY A 51 6.24 16.95 -16.79
CA GLY A 51 6.96 16.43 -17.94
C GLY A 51 6.04 15.82 -19.01
N ILE A 52 6.67 15.12 -19.94
CA ILE A 52 6.01 14.37 -21.02
C ILE A 52 6.44 12.91 -20.90
N VAL A 53 5.47 12.00 -20.99
CA VAL A 53 5.75 10.57 -21.10
C VAL A 53 5.71 10.15 -22.55
N SER A 54 6.76 9.47 -22.98
CA SER A 54 6.94 9.04 -24.37
C SER A 54 7.14 7.53 -24.49
N SER A 55 6.64 6.94 -25.57
CA SER A 55 6.91 5.54 -25.90
C SER A 55 8.41 5.33 -26.17
N GLY A 56 9.01 4.31 -25.55
CA GLY A 56 10.46 4.02 -25.61
C GLY A 56 11.32 4.80 -24.61
N GLN A 57 10.74 5.74 -23.86
CA GLN A 57 11.48 6.54 -22.88
C GLN A 57 11.93 5.67 -21.69
N LYS A 58 13.20 5.80 -21.32
CA LYS A 58 13.75 5.18 -20.10
C LYS A 58 13.29 5.96 -18.89
N VAL A 59 12.62 5.28 -17.97
CA VAL A 59 12.07 5.85 -16.75
C VAL A 59 12.45 5.01 -15.55
N ARG A 60 12.41 5.65 -14.37
CA ARG A 60 12.53 5.02 -13.07
C ARG A 60 11.13 4.69 -12.58
N ILE A 61 10.90 3.42 -12.30
CA ILE A 61 9.68 2.90 -11.72
C ILE A 61 9.96 2.67 -10.24
N MET A 62 9.28 3.44 -9.40
CA MET A 62 9.41 3.42 -7.95
C MET A 62 8.13 2.83 -7.37
N GLY A 63 8.26 1.67 -6.71
CA GLY A 63 7.13 1.05 -6.01
C GLY A 63 6.81 1.79 -4.70
N PRO A 64 5.74 1.38 -3.99
CA PRO A 64 5.23 2.11 -2.83
C PRO A 64 6.21 2.17 -1.65
N ASN A 65 7.13 1.22 -1.54
CA ASN A 65 8.08 1.12 -0.42
C ASN A 65 9.45 1.73 -0.76
N TYR A 66 9.59 2.37 -1.92
CA TYR A 66 10.84 3.01 -2.31
C TYR A 66 11.21 4.16 -1.36
N VAL A 67 12.44 4.12 -0.86
CA VAL A 67 13.04 5.19 -0.05
C VAL A 67 14.16 5.84 -0.87
N PRO A 68 14.20 7.18 -0.95
CA PRO A 68 15.26 7.93 -1.64
C PRO A 68 16.67 7.47 -1.20
N GLY A 69 17.55 7.23 -2.16
CA GLY A 69 18.90 6.70 -1.92
C GLY A 69 18.99 5.17 -1.80
N GLY A 70 17.86 4.48 -1.66
CA GLY A 70 17.77 3.03 -1.73
C GLY A 70 17.75 2.49 -3.16
N LYS A 71 18.08 1.20 -3.33
CA LYS A 71 17.85 0.44 -4.57
C LYS A 71 16.67 -0.53 -4.47
N GLN A 72 16.10 -0.68 -3.28
CA GLN A 72 14.94 -1.53 -3.07
C GLN A 72 13.71 -0.86 -3.69
N ASP A 73 12.90 -1.63 -4.39
CA ASP A 73 11.66 -1.17 -5.05
C ASP A 73 11.89 -0.09 -6.14
N LEU A 74 13.10 -0.03 -6.69
CA LEU A 74 13.49 0.84 -7.81
C LEU A 74 13.90 0.01 -9.02
N VAL A 75 13.25 0.24 -10.16
CA VAL A 75 13.59 -0.41 -11.43
C VAL A 75 13.68 0.61 -12.56
N GLU A 76 14.79 0.61 -13.30
CA GLU A 76 14.94 1.43 -14.50
C GLU A 76 14.61 0.62 -15.75
N LYS A 77 13.54 1.00 -16.44
CA LYS A 77 13.10 0.35 -17.68
C LYS A 77 12.52 1.35 -18.66
N ALA A 78 12.52 0.96 -19.93
CA ALA A 78 11.87 1.73 -20.97
C ALA A 78 10.36 1.42 -21.00
N ILE A 79 9.54 2.46 -21.13
CA ILE A 79 8.11 2.32 -21.39
C ILE A 79 7.93 1.74 -22.79
N GLN A 80 7.19 0.64 -22.95
CA GLN A 80 7.03 0.04 -24.27
C GLN A 80 6.11 0.85 -25.15
N ARG A 81 4.91 1.18 -24.64
CA ARG A 81 3.89 1.96 -25.35
C ARG A 81 3.08 2.79 -24.37
N THR A 82 2.67 3.97 -24.79
CA THR A 82 1.68 4.79 -24.08
C THR A 82 0.34 4.71 -24.81
N VAL A 83 -0.75 4.58 -24.05
CA VAL A 83 -2.10 4.41 -24.60
C VAL A 83 -3.08 5.38 -23.96
N LEU A 84 -4.00 5.89 -24.76
CA LEU A 84 -5.17 6.63 -24.31
C LEU A 84 -6.36 5.67 -24.29
N MET A 85 -6.95 5.50 -23.11
CA MET A 85 -8.11 4.63 -22.92
C MET A 85 -9.40 5.45 -23.02
N MET A 86 -10.20 5.18 -24.04
CA MET A 86 -11.51 5.78 -24.31
C MET A 86 -12.63 4.75 -24.07
N GLY A 87 -12.68 4.21 -22.85
CA GLY A 87 -13.64 3.17 -22.47
C GLY A 87 -13.36 1.84 -23.17
N ARG A 88 -14.07 1.55 -24.26
CA ARG A 88 -13.88 0.32 -25.05
C ARG A 88 -12.72 0.41 -26.03
N ASN A 89 -12.42 1.62 -26.52
CA ASN A 89 -11.36 1.82 -27.50
C ASN A 89 -10.06 2.22 -26.81
N VAL A 90 -8.95 1.65 -27.26
CA VAL A 90 -7.62 1.98 -26.77
C VAL A 90 -6.79 2.42 -27.97
N GLU A 91 -6.34 3.67 -27.95
CA GLU A 91 -5.47 4.23 -28.99
C GLU A 91 -4.06 4.39 -28.47
N SER A 92 -3.07 3.97 -29.25
CA SER A 92 -1.67 4.22 -28.90
C SER A 92 -1.26 5.63 -29.33
N ILE A 93 -0.72 6.36 -28.37
CA ILE A 93 -0.19 7.71 -28.57
C ILE A 93 1.32 7.64 -28.33
N GLU A 94 2.10 8.49 -28.99
CA GLU A 94 3.56 8.52 -28.78
C GLU A 94 3.96 9.33 -27.55
N ASN A 95 3.34 10.51 -27.37
CA ASN A 95 3.68 11.48 -26.34
C ASN A 95 2.42 11.93 -25.59
N VAL A 96 2.46 11.89 -24.26
CA VAL A 96 1.37 12.39 -23.40
C VAL A 96 1.92 13.48 -22.47
N PRO A 97 1.45 14.73 -22.59
CA PRO A 97 1.92 15.83 -21.74
C PRO A 97 1.27 15.81 -20.35
N CYS A 98 1.92 16.48 -19.40
CA CYS A 98 1.43 16.69 -18.04
C CYS A 98 -0.01 17.22 -17.98
N GLY A 99 -0.71 16.86 -16.91
CA GLY A 99 -2.13 17.13 -16.70
C GLY A 99 -3.04 15.99 -17.15
N ASN A 100 -2.61 15.19 -18.13
CA ASN A 100 -3.41 14.11 -18.71
C ASN A 100 -3.26 12.77 -17.97
N ILE A 101 -4.25 11.91 -18.20
CA ILE A 101 -4.26 10.50 -17.77
C ILE A 101 -3.92 9.61 -18.97
N CYS A 102 -3.09 8.59 -18.73
CA CYS A 102 -2.75 7.61 -19.76
C CYS A 102 -2.47 6.24 -19.14
N GLY A 103 -2.60 5.21 -19.98
CA GLY A 103 -2.14 3.87 -19.69
C GLY A 103 -0.71 3.66 -20.20
N LEU A 104 0.10 2.95 -19.43
CA LEU A 104 1.43 2.51 -19.83
C LEU A 104 1.49 1.00 -20.00
N VAL A 105 2.20 0.55 -21.03
CA VAL A 105 2.47 -0.87 -21.29
C VAL A 105 3.92 -1.21 -20.94
N GLY A 106 4.13 -2.33 -20.26
CA GLY A 106 5.46 -2.85 -19.92
C GLY A 106 6.00 -2.43 -18.55
N VAL A 107 5.16 -1.77 -17.74
CA VAL A 107 5.47 -1.35 -16.34
C VAL A 107 4.87 -2.34 -15.32
N ASP A 108 3.94 -3.19 -15.75
CA ASP A 108 3.13 -4.09 -14.93
C ASP A 108 3.89 -5.20 -14.21
N GLN A 109 5.07 -5.55 -14.70
CA GLN A 109 5.92 -6.54 -14.04
C GLN A 109 6.59 -6.00 -12.76
N PHE A 110 6.77 -4.69 -12.68
CA PHE A 110 7.55 -4.04 -11.62
C PHE A 110 6.68 -3.34 -10.58
N LEU A 111 5.40 -3.12 -10.88
CA LEU A 111 4.44 -2.55 -9.95
C LEU A 111 3.39 -3.59 -9.56
N VAL A 112 2.97 -3.52 -8.29
CA VAL A 112 1.86 -4.34 -7.77
C VAL A 112 0.54 -3.58 -7.91
N LYS A 113 0.33 -2.51 -7.12
CA LYS A 113 -0.93 -1.75 -7.11
C LYS A 113 -0.74 -0.31 -7.56
N THR A 114 0.18 0.37 -6.90
CA THR A 114 0.48 1.77 -7.09
C THR A 114 1.98 1.95 -7.26
N GLY A 115 2.38 3.08 -7.83
CA GLY A 115 3.79 3.40 -8.01
C GLY A 115 3.97 4.78 -8.60
N THR A 116 5.17 5.31 -8.44
CA THR A 116 5.58 6.59 -8.98
C THR A 116 6.58 6.37 -10.11
N ILE A 117 6.39 7.05 -11.23
CA ILE A 117 7.28 6.98 -12.38
C ILE A 117 7.95 8.34 -12.54
N SER A 118 9.29 8.33 -12.66
CA SER A 118 10.05 9.56 -12.83
C SER A 118 11.24 9.42 -13.77
N THR A 119 11.69 10.53 -14.35
CA THR A 119 13.01 10.65 -14.99
C THR A 119 14.07 11.30 -14.09
N PHE A 120 13.66 11.90 -12.97
CA PHE A 120 14.55 12.59 -12.05
C PHE A 120 15.26 11.59 -11.12
N LYS A 121 16.56 11.82 -10.89
CA LYS A 121 17.40 10.85 -10.17
C LYS A 121 17.17 10.84 -8.66
N ASP A 122 16.85 12.00 -8.11
CA ASP A 122 16.63 12.18 -6.68
C ASP A 122 15.12 12.33 -6.39
N ALA A 123 14.29 11.77 -7.27
CA ALA A 123 12.85 11.80 -7.12
C ALA A 123 12.42 11.02 -5.88
N HIS A 124 11.49 11.60 -5.14
CA HIS A 124 10.81 10.93 -4.04
C HIS A 124 9.51 10.30 -4.54
N ASN A 125 8.98 9.37 -3.74
CA ASN A 125 7.69 8.78 -4.01
C ASN A 125 6.54 9.77 -3.84
N MET A 126 5.47 9.51 -4.57
CA MET A 126 4.18 10.12 -4.27
C MET A 126 3.47 9.32 -3.19
N LYS A 127 2.78 10.04 -2.30
CA LYS A 127 2.08 9.52 -1.12
C LYS A 127 1.10 8.43 -1.56
N VAL A 128 1.26 7.25 -0.97
CA VAL A 128 0.39 6.11 -1.27
C VAL A 128 -1.04 6.44 -0.83
N MET A 129 -2.03 6.10 -1.66
CA MET A 129 -3.43 6.27 -1.31
C MET A 129 -3.75 5.48 -0.03
N LYS A 130 -4.14 6.20 1.02
CA LYS A 130 -4.78 5.60 2.19
C LYS A 130 -6.26 5.40 1.87
N PHE A 131 -6.69 4.15 1.85
CA PHE A 131 -8.11 3.84 1.73
C PHE A 131 -8.79 4.11 3.06
N SER A 132 -9.96 4.75 3.03
CA SER A 132 -10.76 5.01 4.23
C SER A 132 -11.31 3.73 4.87
N VAL A 133 -11.34 2.64 4.10
CA VAL A 133 -11.83 1.34 4.54
C VAL A 133 -10.69 0.33 4.51
N SER A 134 -10.68 -0.59 5.48
CA SER A 134 -9.77 -1.74 5.50
C SER A 134 -10.51 -2.99 5.03
N PRO A 135 -9.83 -3.93 4.34
CA PRO A 135 -10.45 -5.20 3.96
C PRO A 135 -10.64 -6.07 5.21
N VAL A 136 -11.86 -6.13 5.73
CA VAL A 136 -12.19 -6.81 6.99
C VAL A 136 -12.72 -8.23 6.79
N VAL A 137 -13.42 -8.47 5.69
CA VAL A 137 -14.03 -9.77 5.37
C VAL A 137 -13.00 -10.61 4.64
N ARG A 138 -12.83 -11.85 5.08
CA ARG A 138 -11.85 -12.82 4.57
C ARG A 138 -12.55 -14.10 4.14
N VAL A 139 -12.08 -14.67 3.05
CA VAL A 139 -12.53 -15.98 2.54
C VAL A 139 -11.29 -16.78 2.17
N ALA A 140 -11.21 -18.01 2.67
CA ALA A 140 -10.22 -18.99 2.19
C ALA A 140 -10.66 -19.54 0.84
N VAL A 141 -9.73 -19.61 -0.10
CA VAL A 141 -9.93 -20.01 -1.50
C VAL A 141 -9.00 -21.16 -1.83
N GLU A 142 -9.56 -22.23 -2.39
CA GLU A 142 -8.82 -23.41 -2.83
C GLU A 142 -9.21 -23.82 -4.25
N PRO A 143 -8.31 -24.40 -5.04
CA PRO A 143 -8.71 -24.92 -6.35
C PRO A 143 -9.50 -26.22 -6.17
N LYS A 144 -10.55 -26.45 -6.99
CA LYS A 144 -11.26 -27.76 -6.95
C LYS A 144 -10.33 -28.93 -7.26
N ASN A 145 -9.39 -28.71 -8.18
CA ASN A 145 -8.36 -29.66 -8.57
C ASN A 145 -7.00 -29.22 -8.02
N PRO A 146 -6.32 -30.02 -7.17
CA PRO A 146 -5.02 -29.65 -6.61
C PRO A 146 -3.93 -29.38 -7.67
N ALA A 147 -4.05 -29.99 -8.85
CA ALA A 147 -3.11 -29.79 -9.96
C ALA A 147 -3.12 -28.34 -10.52
N ASP A 148 -4.22 -27.60 -10.32
CA ASP A 148 -4.38 -26.22 -10.81
C ASP A 148 -3.88 -25.16 -9.81
N LEU A 149 -3.29 -25.56 -8.68
CA LEU A 149 -2.75 -24.64 -7.67
C LEU A 149 -1.81 -23.55 -8.24
N PRO A 150 -0.89 -23.86 -9.19
CA PRO A 150 -0.05 -22.82 -9.78
C PRO A 150 -0.85 -21.74 -10.52
N LYS A 151 -1.98 -22.11 -11.15
CA LYS A 151 -2.87 -21.15 -11.82
C LYS A 151 -3.63 -20.30 -10.81
N LEU A 152 -4.04 -20.87 -9.68
CA LEU A 152 -4.66 -20.13 -8.60
C LEU A 152 -3.72 -19.06 -8.05
N VAL A 153 -2.48 -19.43 -7.73
CA VAL A 153 -1.48 -18.48 -7.20
C VAL A 153 -1.20 -17.35 -8.19
N GLU A 154 -1.09 -17.66 -9.49
CA GLU A 154 -0.94 -16.65 -10.54
C GLU A 154 -2.19 -15.76 -10.68
N GLY A 155 -3.39 -16.35 -10.60
CA GLY A 155 -4.66 -15.62 -10.60
C GLY A 155 -4.82 -14.69 -9.40
N LEU A 156 -4.45 -15.13 -8.20
CA LEU A 156 -4.47 -14.33 -6.97
C LEU A 156 -3.51 -13.15 -7.06
N LYS A 157 -2.32 -13.34 -7.64
CA LYS A 157 -1.38 -12.25 -7.92
C LYS A 157 -1.96 -11.24 -8.89
N ARG A 158 -2.70 -11.68 -9.90
CA ARG A 158 -3.36 -10.80 -10.89
C ARG A 158 -4.52 -10.02 -10.27
N LEU A 159 -5.34 -10.69 -9.45
CA LEU A 159 -6.43 -10.06 -8.71
C LEU A 159 -5.91 -8.96 -7.79
N ALA A 160 -4.84 -9.25 -7.04
CA ALA A 160 -4.20 -8.27 -6.15
C ALA A 160 -3.60 -7.06 -6.89
N LYS A 161 -3.30 -7.17 -8.19
CA LYS A 161 -2.89 -6.03 -9.03
C LYS A 161 -4.07 -5.24 -9.56
N SER A 162 -5.13 -5.93 -9.98
CA SER A 162 -6.34 -5.34 -10.58
C SER A 162 -7.13 -4.49 -9.57
N ASP A 163 -7.34 -5.04 -8.38
CA ASP A 163 -8.08 -4.39 -7.31
C ASP A 163 -7.14 -3.87 -6.20
N PRO A 164 -7.15 -2.55 -5.92
CA PRO A 164 -6.26 -1.99 -4.92
C PRO A 164 -6.66 -2.34 -3.47
N MET A 165 -7.93 -2.64 -3.22
CA MET A 165 -8.50 -2.95 -1.91
C MET A 165 -8.34 -4.41 -1.52
N VAL A 166 -8.28 -5.32 -2.48
CA VAL A 166 -8.13 -6.76 -2.23
C VAL A 166 -6.75 -7.07 -1.64
N GLN A 167 -6.72 -7.90 -0.59
CA GLN A 167 -5.48 -8.47 -0.07
C GLN A 167 -5.51 -9.98 -0.25
N CYS A 168 -4.52 -10.50 -0.95
CA CYS A 168 -4.30 -11.94 -1.08
C CYS A 168 -3.17 -12.33 -0.12
N ILE A 169 -3.49 -13.13 0.89
CA ILE A 169 -2.56 -13.54 1.95
C ILE A 169 -2.40 -15.06 1.87
N ILE A 170 -1.18 -15.54 2.09
CA ILE A 170 -0.92 -16.97 2.25
C ILE A 170 -0.59 -17.17 3.72
N GLU A 171 -1.42 -17.94 4.42
CA GLU A 171 -1.19 -18.27 5.82
C GLU A 171 -0.11 -19.34 5.97
N GLU A 172 0.47 -19.45 7.17
CA GLU A 172 1.47 -20.48 7.49
C GLU A 172 0.91 -21.92 7.38
N SER A 173 -0.42 -22.07 7.50
CA SER A 173 -1.17 -23.30 7.24
C SER A 173 -1.09 -23.74 5.76
N GLY A 174 -0.73 -22.83 4.86
CA GLY A 174 -0.77 -23.04 3.41
C GLY A 174 -2.09 -22.62 2.76
N GLU A 175 -3.06 -22.11 3.54
CA GLU A 175 -4.33 -21.61 3.03
C GLU A 175 -4.15 -20.28 2.29
N HIS A 176 -4.89 -20.11 1.19
CA HIS A 176 -4.93 -18.86 0.44
C HIS A 176 -6.15 -18.06 0.85
N ILE A 177 -5.94 -16.89 1.45
CA ILE A 177 -7.00 -16.01 1.91
C ILE A 177 -7.13 -14.82 0.97
N VAL A 178 -8.36 -14.53 0.56
CA VAL A 178 -8.74 -13.30 -0.12
C VAL A 178 -9.51 -12.43 0.87
N ALA A 179 -9.00 -11.24 1.16
CA ALA A 179 -9.66 -10.25 1.99
C ALA A 179 -10.21 -9.11 1.14
N GLY A 180 -11.44 -8.71 1.43
CA GLY A 180 -12.16 -7.63 0.75
C GLY A 180 -12.85 -6.68 1.73
N ALA A 181 -13.28 -5.54 1.20
CA ALA A 181 -13.95 -4.49 1.97
C ALA A 181 -15.34 -4.89 2.49
N GLY A 182 -16.01 -5.83 1.83
CA GLY A 182 -17.36 -6.29 2.19
C GLY A 182 -17.78 -7.50 1.34
N GLU A 183 -18.96 -8.05 1.62
CA GLU A 183 -19.46 -9.28 1.00
C GLU A 183 -19.62 -9.16 -0.53
N LEU A 184 -20.32 -8.12 -0.99
CA LEU A 184 -20.53 -7.89 -2.43
C LEU A 184 -19.20 -7.71 -3.18
N HIS A 185 -18.25 -7.01 -2.57
CA HIS A 185 -16.93 -6.82 -3.16
C HIS A 185 -16.19 -8.16 -3.29
N LEU A 186 -16.22 -8.99 -2.26
CA LEU A 186 -15.66 -10.34 -2.30
C LEU A 186 -16.33 -11.23 -3.36
N GLU A 187 -17.65 -11.20 -3.48
CA GLU A 187 -18.38 -11.97 -4.49
C GLU A 187 -17.90 -11.63 -5.91
N ILE A 188 -17.76 -10.33 -6.22
CA ILE A 188 -17.23 -9.87 -7.51
C ILE A 188 -15.78 -10.33 -7.69
N CYS A 189 -14.92 -10.16 -6.68
CA CYS A 189 -13.51 -10.55 -6.78
C CYS A 189 -13.32 -12.06 -6.96
N LEU A 190 -14.16 -12.88 -6.31
CA LEU A 190 -14.13 -14.34 -6.45
C LEU A 190 -14.60 -14.76 -7.84
N LYS A 191 -15.62 -14.08 -8.38
CA LYS A 191 -16.07 -14.29 -9.75
C LYS A 191 -14.99 -13.91 -10.77
N ASP A 192 -14.37 -12.74 -10.62
CA ASP A 192 -13.26 -12.30 -11.47
C ASP A 192 -12.06 -13.26 -11.39
N LEU A 193 -11.80 -13.84 -10.21
CA LEU A 193 -10.77 -14.85 -10.02
C LEU A 193 -11.10 -16.14 -10.79
N GLU A 194 -12.34 -16.63 -10.73
CA GLU A 194 -12.79 -17.85 -11.40
C GLU A 194 -12.91 -17.67 -12.93
N GLU A 195 -13.44 -16.56 -13.41
CA GLU A 195 -13.76 -16.34 -14.84
C GLU A 195 -12.60 -15.71 -15.63
N ASP A 196 -11.94 -14.68 -15.09
CA ASP A 196 -11.01 -13.82 -15.83
C ASP A 196 -9.54 -14.06 -15.51
N HIS A 197 -9.19 -14.27 -14.24
CA HIS A 197 -7.79 -14.33 -13.81
C HIS A 197 -7.21 -15.74 -13.80
N ALA A 198 -7.80 -16.64 -13.01
CA ALA A 198 -7.32 -18.01 -12.85
C ALA A 198 -7.95 -18.96 -13.87
N GLN A 199 -9.20 -18.71 -14.28
CA GLN A 199 -9.96 -19.53 -15.24
C GLN A 199 -10.06 -21.01 -14.81
N ILE A 200 -10.20 -21.23 -13.51
CA ILE A 200 -10.30 -22.54 -12.90
C ILE A 200 -11.45 -22.54 -11.91
N PRO A 201 -12.11 -23.68 -11.71
CA PRO A 201 -13.17 -23.75 -10.74
C PRO A 201 -12.58 -23.77 -9.32
N ILE A 202 -13.03 -22.84 -8.48
CA ILE A 202 -12.55 -22.65 -7.10
C ILE A 202 -13.57 -23.15 -6.07
N LYS A 203 -13.09 -23.44 -4.87
CA LYS A 203 -13.89 -23.67 -3.66
C LYS A 203 -13.62 -22.52 -2.71
N THR A 204 -14.67 -22.00 -2.11
CA THR A 204 -14.60 -20.90 -1.15
C THR A 204 -15.20 -21.34 0.17
N SER A 205 -14.61 -20.89 1.26
CA SER A 205 -15.16 -21.02 2.60
C SER A 205 -16.20 -19.93 2.89
N ASP A 206 -16.90 -20.06 4.01
CA ASP A 206 -17.79 -19.02 4.49
C ASP A 206 -16.99 -17.75 4.86
N PRO A 207 -17.52 -16.55 4.58
CA PRO A 207 -16.84 -15.30 4.89
C PRO A 207 -16.68 -15.13 6.41
N VAL A 208 -15.44 -14.89 6.84
CA VAL A 208 -15.07 -14.65 8.23
C VAL A 208 -14.53 -13.22 8.37
N VAL A 209 -14.83 -12.55 9.49
CA VAL A 209 -14.28 -11.23 9.79
C VAL A 209 -12.97 -11.34 10.55
N THR A 210 -12.05 -10.41 10.27
CA THR A 210 -10.78 -10.33 11.01
C THR A 210 -11.04 -9.78 12.41
N TYR A 211 -10.67 -10.54 13.43
CA TYR A 211 -10.71 -10.08 14.82
C TYR A 211 -9.46 -9.27 15.14
N ARG A 212 -9.61 -8.26 16.01
CA ARG A 212 -8.51 -7.58 16.67
C ARG A 212 -8.59 -7.87 18.16
N GLU A 213 -7.43 -7.90 18.81
CA GLU A 213 -7.32 -8.13 20.24
C GLU A 213 -7.12 -6.80 20.97
N THR A 214 -7.71 -6.68 22.16
CA THR A 214 -7.52 -5.54 23.05
C THR A 214 -7.51 -6.01 24.50
N VAL A 215 -6.96 -5.20 25.39
CA VAL A 215 -6.99 -5.42 26.85
C VAL A 215 -8.00 -4.48 27.48
N ALA A 216 -8.80 -4.99 28.42
CA ALA A 216 -9.81 -4.19 29.11
C ALA A 216 -9.31 -3.63 30.46
N GLU A 217 -8.35 -4.31 31.09
CA GLU A 217 -7.84 -3.97 32.42
C GLU A 217 -6.31 -4.09 32.47
N GLU A 218 -5.68 -3.43 33.45
CA GLU A 218 -4.24 -3.58 33.69
C GLU A 218 -3.91 -5.00 34.15
N SER A 219 -2.84 -5.57 33.60
CA SER A 219 -2.31 -6.86 34.03
C SER A 219 -2.01 -6.89 35.53
N HIS A 220 -2.68 -7.78 36.25
CA HIS A 220 -2.46 -7.99 37.69
C HIS A 220 -1.03 -8.40 38.05
N ILE A 221 -0.35 -9.10 37.14
CA ILE A 221 1.00 -9.64 37.37
C ILE A 221 1.96 -9.00 36.37
N THR A 222 3.16 -8.67 36.85
CA THR A 222 4.25 -8.25 35.97
C THR A 222 4.85 -9.48 35.30
N CYS A 223 4.66 -9.60 33.98
CA CYS A 223 5.17 -10.72 33.21
C CYS A 223 6.68 -10.61 33.04
N LEU A 224 7.40 -11.71 33.24
CA LEU A 224 8.85 -11.80 33.10
C LEU A 224 9.20 -12.75 31.95
N SER A 225 9.92 -12.25 30.95
CA SER A 225 10.55 -13.07 29.92
C SER A 225 12.06 -13.08 30.08
N LYS A 226 12.69 -14.24 29.89
CA LYS A 226 14.16 -14.43 29.96
C LYS A 226 14.68 -14.87 28.60
N SER A 227 15.79 -14.30 28.17
CA SER A 227 16.46 -14.78 26.96
C SER A 227 16.98 -16.21 27.13
N PRO A 228 17.15 -16.99 26.03
CA PRO A 228 17.67 -18.36 26.10
C PRO A 228 19.04 -18.46 26.79
N ASN A 229 19.89 -17.44 26.62
CA ASN A 229 21.20 -17.33 27.29
C ASN A 229 21.12 -16.85 28.76
N LYS A 230 19.92 -16.57 29.28
CA LYS A 230 19.62 -16.13 30.66
C LYS A 230 20.23 -14.79 31.09
N HIS A 231 20.92 -14.07 30.21
CA HIS A 231 21.53 -12.78 30.52
C HIS A 231 20.52 -11.63 30.55
N ASN A 232 19.48 -11.69 29.70
CA ASN A 232 18.50 -10.63 29.58
C ASN A 232 17.19 -11.03 30.23
N ARG A 233 16.57 -10.07 30.91
CA ARG A 233 15.27 -10.19 31.57
C ARG A 233 14.41 -8.99 31.20
N LEU A 234 13.24 -9.24 30.65
CA LEU A 234 12.27 -8.22 30.30
C LEU A 234 11.06 -8.36 31.21
N TYR A 235 10.64 -7.24 31.79
CA TYR A 235 9.47 -7.14 32.64
C TYR A 235 8.46 -6.22 31.95
N MET A 236 7.23 -6.70 31.76
CA MET A 236 6.20 -5.95 31.04
C MET A 236 4.83 -6.08 31.74
N ARG A 237 4.04 -5.02 31.65
CA ARG A 237 2.61 -4.99 31.95
C ARG A 237 1.88 -4.41 30.74
N ALA A 238 0.64 -4.84 30.55
CA ALA A 238 -0.27 -4.27 29.57
C ALA A 238 -1.39 -3.56 30.31
N ALA A 239 -1.83 -2.41 29.80
CA ALA A 239 -2.97 -1.64 30.28
C ALA A 239 -3.74 -1.11 29.06
N PRO A 240 -5.07 -0.92 29.17
CA PRO A 240 -5.85 -0.28 28.11
C PRO A 240 -5.35 1.14 27.84
N LEU A 241 -5.35 1.53 26.57
CA LEU A 241 -5.13 2.93 26.21
C LEU A 241 -6.35 3.78 26.58
N PRO A 242 -6.16 5.08 26.89
CA PRO A 242 -7.27 6.00 27.06
C PRO A 242 -8.20 6.03 25.84
N ASP A 243 -9.49 6.20 26.09
CA ASP A 243 -10.51 6.27 25.03
C ASP A 243 -10.18 7.35 24.00
N GLY A 244 -10.25 6.99 22.71
CA GLY A 244 -9.95 7.88 21.60
C GLY A 244 -8.47 8.14 21.34
N LEU A 245 -7.53 7.61 22.14
CA LEU A 245 -6.10 7.70 21.80
C LEU A 245 -5.76 6.82 20.59
N ALA A 246 -6.31 5.61 20.53
CA ALA A 246 -6.09 4.70 19.39
C ALA A 246 -6.52 5.34 18.05
N GLU A 247 -7.67 6.03 18.03
CA GLU A 247 -8.17 6.73 16.84
C GLU A 247 -7.26 7.89 16.43
N ASP A 248 -6.77 8.66 17.40
CA ASP A 248 -5.84 9.77 17.15
C ASP A 248 -4.47 9.31 16.63
N ILE A 249 -4.04 8.10 17.02
CA ILE A 249 -2.85 7.45 16.47
C ILE A 249 -3.12 7.02 15.02
N ASP A 250 -4.25 6.36 14.74
CA ASP A 250 -4.62 5.92 13.38
C ASP A 250 -4.82 7.11 12.41
N ASP A 251 -5.38 8.22 12.90
CA ASP A 251 -5.50 9.50 12.16
C ASP A 251 -4.15 10.17 11.89
N GLY A 252 -3.09 9.75 12.59
CA GLY A 252 -1.76 10.35 12.49
C GLY A 252 -1.65 11.70 13.18
N LYS A 253 -2.48 12.00 14.18
CA LYS A 253 -2.30 13.17 15.06
C LYS A 253 -1.16 12.95 16.06
N VAL A 254 -0.88 11.68 16.37
CA VAL A 254 0.25 11.25 17.20
C VAL A 254 1.11 10.29 16.38
N ASN A 255 2.32 10.71 16.02
CA ASN A 255 3.24 9.87 15.26
C ASN A 255 4.57 9.60 16.01
N PRO A 256 5.27 8.50 15.68
CA PRO A 256 6.62 8.24 16.17
C PRO A 256 7.63 9.30 15.72
N LYS A 257 7.38 9.94 14.57
CA LYS A 257 8.27 10.95 13.96
C LYS A 257 8.18 12.33 14.65
N ASP A 258 7.15 12.56 15.46
CA ASP A 258 6.96 13.83 16.16
C ASP A 258 8.00 14.02 17.26
N GLU A 259 8.35 15.28 17.55
CA GLU A 259 9.28 15.59 18.64
C GLU A 259 8.72 15.10 19.98
N PHE A 260 9.52 14.35 20.74
CA PHE A 260 9.12 13.74 22.02
C PHE A 260 8.45 14.71 23.00
N LYS A 261 8.89 15.98 23.03
CA LYS A 261 8.30 17.01 23.91
C LYS A 261 6.92 17.46 23.44
N ALA A 262 6.74 17.66 22.14
CA ALA A 262 5.46 18.05 21.56
C ALA A 262 4.43 16.94 21.73
N ARG A 263 4.84 15.70 21.46
CA ARG A 263 4.01 14.50 21.67
C ARG A 263 3.60 14.35 23.14
N ALA A 264 4.55 14.44 24.07
CA ALA A 264 4.25 14.30 25.50
C ALA A 264 3.30 15.40 25.99
N ARG A 265 3.41 16.62 25.47
CA ARG A 265 2.48 17.71 25.77
C ARG A 265 1.08 17.42 25.25
N PHE A 266 0.95 16.94 24.02
CA PHE A 266 -0.35 16.55 23.45
C PHE A 266 -1.03 15.45 24.27
N LEU A 267 -0.29 14.41 24.64
CA LEU A 267 -0.81 13.31 25.45
C LEU A 267 -1.21 13.76 26.86
N SER A 268 -0.46 14.68 27.46
CA SER A 268 -0.76 15.22 28.79
C SER A 268 -1.97 16.16 28.77
N ASP A 269 -2.04 17.06 27.78
CA ASP A 269 -3.10 18.07 27.67
C ASP A 269 -4.46 17.43 27.29
N LYS A 270 -4.47 16.38 26.45
CA LYS A 270 -5.71 15.76 25.94
C LYS A 270 -6.17 14.52 26.71
N TYR A 271 -5.24 13.69 27.18
CA TYR A 271 -5.54 12.39 27.78
C TYR A 271 -5.08 12.28 29.24
N GLU A 272 -4.68 13.41 29.84
CA GLU A 272 -4.20 13.48 31.24
C GLU A 272 -3.03 12.52 31.54
N TRP A 273 -2.26 12.16 30.51
CA TRP A 273 -1.11 11.26 30.66
C TRP A 273 0.05 11.98 31.35
N ASP A 274 0.74 11.28 32.25
CA ASP A 274 1.98 11.76 32.84
C ASP A 274 3.02 12.12 31.78
N ALA A 275 3.47 13.38 31.81
CA ALA A 275 4.40 13.92 30.84
C ALA A 275 5.79 13.26 30.88
N THR A 276 6.17 12.64 32.01
CA THR A 276 7.46 11.93 32.13
C THR A 276 7.37 10.56 31.48
N GLU A 277 6.25 9.85 31.63
CA GLU A 277 5.97 8.58 30.96
C GLU A 277 5.76 8.76 29.46
N ALA A 278 5.01 9.77 29.04
CA ALA A 278 4.75 10.05 27.62
C ALA A 278 6.03 10.34 26.81
N ARG A 279 7.09 10.85 27.45
CA ARG A 279 8.42 11.03 26.83
C ARG A 279 9.20 9.72 26.65
N LYS A 280 8.84 8.67 27.39
CA LYS A 280 9.49 7.36 27.38
C LYS A 280 8.83 6.37 26.42
N ILE A 281 7.87 6.79 25.59
CA ILE A 281 7.28 5.95 24.54
C ILE A 281 8.37 5.56 23.53
N TRP A 282 8.57 4.26 23.32
CA TRP A 282 9.63 3.72 22.46
C TRP A 282 9.19 3.58 21.01
N ALA A 283 8.00 3.04 20.77
CA ALA A 283 7.53 2.72 19.43
C ALA A 283 6.01 2.77 19.37
N PHE A 284 5.48 2.68 18.15
CA PHE A 284 4.06 2.51 17.88
C PHE A 284 3.89 1.18 17.14
N GLY A 285 2.87 0.41 17.46
CA GLY A 285 2.70 -0.94 16.91
C GLY A 285 1.26 -1.25 16.51
N PRO A 286 1.01 -2.12 15.52
CA PRO A 286 1.98 -2.80 14.66
C PRO A 286 2.63 -1.88 13.61
N GLU A 287 3.75 -2.33 13.02
CA GLU A 287 4.43 -1.71 11.86
C GLU A 287 4.91 -0.25 12.01
N GLY A 288 5.00 0.27 13.23
CA GLY A 288 5.54 1.60 13.48
C GLY A 288 4.50 2.72 13.46
N THR A 289 3.24 2.47 13.12
CA THR A 289 2.17 3.49 13.14
C THR A 289 0.84 2.98 13.70
N GLY A 290 0.81 1.77 14.25
CA GLY A 290 -0.43 1.19 14.76
C GLY A 290 -0.82 1.69 16.16
N PRO A 291 -2.04 1.34 16.59
CA PRO A 291 -2.68 1.86 17.81
C PRO A 291 -2.20 1.21 19.13
N ASN A 292 -0.92 0.80 19.22
CA ASN A 292 -0.27 0.29 20.44
C ASN A 292 1.01 1.09 20.70
N LEU A 293 1.43 1.19 21.98
CA LEU A 293 2.56 2.01 22.45
C LEU A 293 3.58 1.21 23.27
#